data_AF-G9KNX3-F1
#
_entry.id   AF-G9KNX3-F1
#
_cell.length_a   1.000
_cell.length_b   1.000
_cell.length_c   1.000
_cell.angle_alpha   90.00
_cell.angle_beta   90.00
_cell.angle_gamma   90.00
#
_symmetry.space_group_name_H-M   'P 1'
#
loop_
_entity.id
_entity.type
_entity.pdbx_description
1 polymer ?
#
loop_
_entity_poly.entity_id
_entity_poly.type
_entity_poly.pdbx_seq_one_letter_code
_entity_poly.pdbx_strand_id
1 'polypeptide(L)'
;EHQNFFGLDEVLGPVAVSLRREEKESSGGGTLHSYRIIVRTTQLRTLRGTISEDALPPGPPRGLSPRKLLEHVAPWLSPTCLRLGSASPKVPRTLLTLDEQVLSFQRKVGVLYCRAGQASEEDMYNNREAGPAFMQFLTLLGDVVRLKGFESYRAQLDTKTDSTGTHSLYTTYQDHEIMFHVSTMLPYTPNNQQQLLRKRHIGNDIVTIVFQEPGSKPFSPTTIRSHFQHVFLVVRADAPCTPHTSYRVAVSRTQDTPAFGPALPPGGGPFEANSDFRAFLLAKALNGEQAAGHARQFHAMATRTRQQYLQDLATNEVTTTSLDSASRFGLPSLGGRRRAPPRGPGAELQAAG
;
A
#
# COMPACT_ATOMS: atom_id res chain seq x y z
N GLU A 1 11.71 -24.36 4.93
CA GLU A 1 12.76 -23.33 4.88
C GLU A 1 12.78 -22.74 3.47
N HIS A 2 13.17 -21.49 3.28
CA HIS A 2 13.30 -20.87 1.95
C HIS A 2 14.69 -20.27 1.81
N GLN A 3 15.20 -20.16 0.59
CA GLN A 3 16.47 -19.52 0.29
C GLN A 3 16.23 -18.23 -0.45
N ASN A 4 17.02 -17.21 -0.15
CA ASN A 4 17.00 -15.93 -0.85
C ASN A 4 18.33 -15.73 -1.57
N PHE A 5 18.29 -15.24 -2.80
CA PHE A 5 19.44 -14.95 -3.62
C PHE A 5 19.34 -13.52 -4.15
N PHE A 6 20.42 -12.75 -4.06
CA PHE A 6 20.47 -11.35 -4.50
C PHE A 6 21.64 -11.14 -5.46
N GLY A 7 21.52 -10.16 -6.35
CA GLY A 7 22.56 -9.90 -7.34
C GLY A 7 22.31 -8.62 -8.12
N LEU A 8 23.31 -8.25 -8.93
CA LEU A 8 23.25 -7.16 -9.89
C LEU A 8 23.26 -7.76 -11.29
N ASP A 9 22.10 -7.78 -11.94
CA ASP A 9 21.96 -8.21 -13.33
C ASP A 9 22.26 -7.03 -14.26
N GLU A 10 22.98 -7.29 -15.36
CA GLU A 10 23.43 -6.24 -16.28
C GLU A 10 22.26 -5.53 -16.99
N VAL A 11 21.15 -6.24 -17.24
CA VAL A 11 19.98 -5.71 -17.96
C VAL A 11 18.91 -5.26 -16.98
N LEU A 12 18.67 -6.02 -15.92
CA LEU A 12 17.56 -5.79 -14.99
C LEU A 12 17.92 -4.90 -13.81
N GLY A 13 19.22 -4.67 -13.58
CA GLY A 13 19.75 -3.99 -12.41
C GLY A 13 19.71 -4.89 -11.16
N PRO A 14 19.52 -4.33 -9.95
CA PRO A 14 19.49 -5.12 -8.73
C PRO A 14 18.25 -6.02 -8.68
N VAL A 15 18.47 -7.29 -8.33
CA VAL A 15 17.45 -8.35 -8.34
C VAL A 15 17.48 -9.16 -7.05
N ALA A 16 16.31 -9.65 -6.66
CA ALA A 16 16.15 -10.56 -5.52
C ALA A 16 15.22 -11.73 -5.84
N VAL A 17 15.69 -12.94 -5.59
CA VAL A 17 14.97 -14.19 -5.84
C VAL A 17 14.75 -14.93 -4.53
N SER A 18 13.51 -15.31 -4.23
CA SER A 18 13.20 -16.24 -3.13
C SER A 18 12.72 -17.56 -3.71
N LEU A 19 13.31 -18.66 -3.23
CA LEU A 19 13.00 -20.02 -3.66
C LEU A 19 12.61 -20.88 -2.47
N ARG A 20 11.54 -21.65 -2.64
CA ARG A 20 11.12 -22.66 -1.68
C ARG A 20 10.63 -23.90 -2.40
N ARG A 21 11.13 -25.07 -1.99
CA ARG A 21 10.56 -26.37 -2.35
C ARG A 21 9.46 -26.71 -1.35
N GLU A 22 8.28 -27.04 -1.84
CA GLU A 22 7.11 -27.39 -1.05
C GLU A 22 6.67 -28.81 -1.38
N GLU A 23 6.28 -29.54 -0.33
CA GLU A 23 5.70 -30.86 -0.42
C GLU A 23 4.18 -30.75 -0.29
N LYS A 24 3.44 -31.41 -1.18
CA LYS A 24 1.99 -31.43 -1.21
C LYS A 24 1.51 -32.87 -1.21
N GLU A 25 0.69 -33.22 -0.23
CA GLU A 25 0.01 -34.52 -0.24
C GLU A 25 -0.99 -34.58 -1.40
N SER A 26 -0.85 -35.61 -2.24
CA SER A 26 -1.82 -35.87 -3.30
C SER A 26 -3.01 -36.65 -2.72
N SER A 27 -4.18 -36.44 -3.32
CA SER A 27 -5.43 -37.13 -2.95
C SER A 27 -5.37 -38.65 -3.09
N GLY A 28 -4.33 -39.19 -3.77
CA GLY A 28 -4.08 -40.61 -3.96
C GLY A 28 -2.98 -41.22 -3.08
N GLY A 29 -2.51 -40.52 -2.04
CA GLY A 29 -1.51 -41.04 -1.09
C GLY A 29 -0.04 -40.93 -1.55
N GLY A 30 0.21 -40.30 -2.71
CA GLY A 30 1.56 -39.94 -3.17
C GLY A 30 1.98 -38.54 -2.71
N THR A 31 3.29 -38.33 -2.59
CA THR A 31 3.89 -37.01 -2.34
C THR A 31 4.16 -36.31 -3.67
N LEU A 32 3.61 -35.11 -3.86
CA LEU A 32 3.96 -34.22 -4.96
C LEU A 32 4.87 -33.10 -4.46
N HIS A 33 5.83 -32.70 -5.28
CA HIS A 33 6.72 -31.58 -4.98
C HIS A 33 6.49 -30.43 -5.94
N SER A 34 6.57 -29.21 -5.41
CA SER A 34 6.48 -28.00 -6.22
C SER A 34 7.47 -26.95 -5.74
N TYR A 35 7.84 -26.05 -6.63
CA TYR A 35 8.68 -24.91 -6.30
C TYR A 35 7.87 -23.64 -6.29
N ARG A 36 7.92 -22.91 -5.18
CA ARG A 36 7.42 -21.55 -5.07
C ARG A 36 8.57 -20.58 -5.30
N ILE A 37 8.36 -19.65 -6.23
CA ILE A 37 9.39 -18.75 -6.73
C ILE A 37 8.85 -17.33 -6.70
N ILE A 38 9.66 -16.41 -6.16
CA ILE A 38 9.39 -14.98 -6.19
C ILE A 38 10.61 -14.29 -6.79
N VAL A 39 10.43 -13.60 -7.92
CA VAL A 39 11.48 -12.81 -8.57
C VAL A 39 11.11 -11.33 -8.47
N ARG A 40 11.99 -10.57 -7.83
CA ARG A 40 11.87 -9.13 -7.62
C ARG A 40 12.92 -8.44 -8.47
N THR A 41 12.46 -7.61 -9.41
CA THR A 41 13.29 -6.71 -10.21
C THR A 41 12.97 -5.27 -9.84
N THR A 42 13.66 -4.31 -10.46
CA THR A 42 13.37 -2.88 -10.33
C THR A 42 11.96 -2.50 -10.80
N GLN A 43 11.31 -3.32 -11.62
CA GLN A 43 9.90 -3.14 -11.99
C GLN A 43 9.00 -3.30 -10.76
N LEU A 44 7.95 -2.47 -10.66
CA LEU A 44 7.03 -2.48 -9.52
C LEU A 44 6.23 -3.79 -9.39
N ARG A 45 6.02 -4.49 -10.51
CA ARG A 45 5.36 -5.80 -10.51
C ARG A 45 6.35 -6.89 -10.10
N THR A 46 6.12 -7.47 -8.93
CA THR A 46 6.84 -8.66 -8.49
C THR A 46 6.30 -9.90 -9.20
N LEU A 47 7.18 -10.72 -9.79
CA LEU A 47 6.81 -11.98 -10.41
C LEU A 47 6.75 -13.07 -9.35
N ARG A 48 5.62 -13.75 -9.25
CA ARG A 48 5.35 -14.80 -8.26
C ARG A 48 4.75 -15.99 -9.00
N GLY A 49 5.25 -17.19 -8.71
CA GLY A 49 4.82 -18.39 -9.40
C GLY A 49 4.99 -19.65 -8.56
N THR A 50 4.31 -20.71 -8.97
CA THR A 50 4.48 -22.06 -8.46
C THR A 50 4.56 -23.01 -9.65
N ILE A 51 5.54 -23.91 -9.65
CA ILE A 51 5.73 -24.91 -10.71
C ILE A 51 5.83 -26.30 -10.08
N SER A 52 5.12 -27.27 -10.66
CA SER A 52 5.22 -28.68 -10.24
C SER A 52 6.57 -29.24 -10.66
N GLU A 53 7.14 -30.15 -9.87
CA GLU A 53 8.33 -30.90 -10.30
C GLU A 53 8.07 -31.74 -11.55
N ASP A 54 6.84 -32.21 -11.75
CA ASP A 54 6.47 -32.99 -12.95
C ASP A 54 6.53 -32.19 -14.25
N ALA A 55 6.44 -30.85 -14.15
CA ALA A 55 6.56 -29.94 -15.30
C ALA A 55 8.02 -29.58 -15.60
N LEU A 56 8.96 -30.01 -14.77
CA LEU A 56 10.38 -29.72 -14.89
C LEU A 56 11.15 -30.93 -15.43
N PRO A 57 12.35 -30.73 -16.01
CA PRO A 57 13.21 -31.84 -16.40
C PRO A 57 13.50 -32.76 -15.20
N PRO A 58 13.62 -34.08 -15.42
CA PRO A 58 13.87 -35.03 -14.35
C PRO A 58 15.13 -34.66 -13.57
N GLY A 59 14.96 -34.51 -12.25
CA GLY A 59 16.01 -34.08 -11.32
C GLY A 59 16.40 -35.18 -10.34
N PRO A 60 17.43 -34.94 -9.49
CA PRO A 60 17.76 -35.85 -8.41
C PRO A 60 16.61 -35.91 -7.38
N PRO A 61 16.56 -36.93 -6.50
CA PRO A 61 15.49 -37.08 -5.50
C PRO A 61 15.33 -35.88 -4.55
N ARG A 62 16.40 -35.08 -4.40
CA ARG A 62 16.41 -33.85 -3.59
C ARG A 62 15.85 -32.62 -4.33
N GLY A 63 15.38 -32.79 -5.55
CA GLY A 63 14.91 -31.72 -6.44
C GLY A 63 16.02 -31.08 -7.27
N LEU A 64 15.64 -30.30 -8.29
CA LEU A 64 16.56 -29.49 -9.09
C LEU A 64 17.32 -28.47 -8.23
N SER A 65 18.53 -28.15 -8.67
CA SER A 65 19.30 -27.07 -8.06
C SER A 65 18.65 -25.71 -8.36
N PRO A 66 18.82 -24.71 -7.47
CA PRO A 66 18.35 -23.34 -7.70
C PRO A 66 18.70 -22.77 -9.08
N ARG A 67 19.92 -23.04 -9.57
CA ARG A 67 20.36 -22.62 -10.90
C ARG A 67 19.52 -23.22 -12.04
N LYS A 68 19.43 -24.55 -12.09
CA LYS A 68 18.67 -25.25 -13.14
C LYS A 68 17.19 -24.86 -13.15
N LEU A 69 16.64 -24.65 -11.95
CA LEU A 69 15.28 -24.18 -11.78
C LEU A 69 15.09 -22.79 -12.40
N LEU A 70 15.98 -21.85 -12.08
CA LEU A 70 15.92 -20.48 -12.62
C LEU A 70 16.16 -20.42 -14.13
N GLU A 71 17.08 -21.23 -14.66
CA GLU A 71 17.29 -21.35 -16.12
C GLU A 71 16.01 -21.78 -16.85
N HIS A 72 15.14 -22.57 -16.21
CA HIS A 72 13.87 -23.00 -16.80
C HIS A 72 12.74 -21.98 -16.61
N VAL A 73 12.58 -21.42 -15.40
CA VAL A 73 11.42 -20.58 -15.06
C VAL A 73 11.63 -19.08 -15.27
N ALA A 74 12.89 -18.65 -15.34
CA ALA A 74 13.29 -17.25 -15.50
C ALA A 74 14.56 -17.15 -16.37
N PRO A 75 14.54 -17.63 -17.63
CA PRO A 75 15.71 -17.65 -18.51
C PRO A 75 16.26 -16.26 -18.86
N TRP A 76 15.45 -15.22 -18.66
CA TRP A 76 15.81 -13.81 -18.85
C TRP A 76 16.61 -13.22 -17.68
N LEU A 77 16.80 -13.96 -16.58
CA LEU A 77 17.60 -13.57 -15.41
C LEU A 77 18.93 -14.32 -15.42
N SER A 78 20.05 -13.60 -15.34
CA SER A 78 21.36 -14.23 -15.30
C SER A 78 21.61 -14.93 -13.96
N PRO A 79 21.83 -16.26 -13.91
CA PRO A 79 22.11 -16.95 -12.66
C PRO A 79 23.49 -16.57 -12.08
N THR A 80 24.43 -16.11 -12.91
CA THR A 80 25.81 -15.85 -12.47
C THR A 80 25.93 -14.63 -11.55
N CYS A 81 24.98 -13.69 -11.61
CA CYS A 81 24.97 -12.52 -10.74
C CYS A 81 24.46 -12.81 -9.33
N LEU A 82 23.77 -13.94 -9.12
CA LEU A 82 23.08 -14.25 -7.88
C LEU A 82 24.01 -14.87 -6.82
N ARG A 83 23.87 -14.39 -5.59
CA ARG A 83 24.56 -14.88 -4.39
C ARG A 83 23.56 -15.16 -3.28
N LEU A 84 23.82 -16.18 -2.48
CA LEU A 84 22.95 -16.52 -1.34
C LEU A 84 22.91 -15.34 -0.36
N GLY A 85 21.71 -14.93 0.04
CA GLY A 85 21.48 -13.88 1.01
C GLY A 85 22.01 -14.24 2.38
N SER A 86 22.42 -13.23 3.14
CA SER A 86 22.87 -13.36 4.52
C SER A 86 21.74 -13.87 5.43
N ALA A 87 22.09 -14.42 6.60
CA ALA A 87 21.12 -14.77 7.64
C ALA A 87 20.67 -13.54 8.47
N SER A 88 20.94 -12.31 7.99
CA SER A 88 20.59 -11.08 8.68
C SER A 88 19.08 -10.96 8.86
N PRO A 89 18.59 -10.57 10.05
CA PRO A 89 17.16 -10.30 10.25
C PRO A 89 16.65 -9.11 9.42
N LYS A 90 17.55 -8.31 8.82
CA LYS A 90 17.18 -7.25 7.88
C LYS A 90 16.64 -7.80 6.58
N VAL A 91 17.18 -8.91 6.07
CA VAL A 91 16.77 -9.53 4.80
C VAL A 91 15.25 -9.80 4.74
N PRO A 92 14.65 -10.58 5.65
CA PRO A 92 13.22 -10.85 5.59
C PRO A 92 12.39 -9.57 5.78
N ARG A 93 12.84 -8.62 6.61
CA ARG A 93 12.15 -7.33 6.80
C ARG A 93 12.12 -6.50 5.51
N THR A 94 13.26 -6.36 4.84
CA THR A 94 13.36 -5.59 3.59
C THR A 94 12.57 -6.25 2.46
N LEU A 95 12.62 -7.59 2.35
CA LEU A 95 11.83 -8.33 1.36
C LEU A 95 10.32 -8.18 1.59
N LEU A 96 9.87 -8.23 2.85
CA LEU A 96 8.47 -7.97 3.19
C LEU A 96 8.06 -6.54 2.84
N THR A 97 8.85 -5.53 3.22
CA THR A 97 8.60 -4.13 2.83
C THR A 97 8.46 -3.96 1.31
N LEU A 98 9.30 -4.65 0.52
CA LEU A 98 9.24 -4.64 -0.94
C LEU A 98 7.99 -5.32 -1.52
N ASP A 99 7.48 -6.37 -0.86
CA ASP A 99 6.35 -7.16 -1.32
C ASP A 99 4.99 -6.59 -0.89
N GLU A 100 4.94 -6.01 0.30
CA GLU A 100 3.76 -5.42 0.94
C GLU A 100 3.55 -3.96 0.56
N GLN A 101 4.48 -3.34 -0.17
CA GLN A 101 4.35 -1.95 -0.63
C GLN A 101 3.05 -1.70 -1.42
N VAL A 102 2.50 -2.74 -2.08
CA VAL A 102 1.24 -2.69 -2.84
C VAL A 102 0.01 -2.99 -1.95
N LEU A 103 0.20 -3.49 -0.74
CA LEU A 103 -0.84 -3.96 0.18
C LEU A 103 -1.15 -2.97 1.31
N SER A 104 -0.70 -1.73 1.24
CA SER A 104 -1.06 -0.72 2.25
C SER A 104 -2.54 -0.42 2.18
N PHE A 105 -3.27 -0.71 3.26
CA PHE A 105 -4.67 -0.31 3.48
C PHE A 105 -4.79 1.05 4.18
N GLN A 106 -3.67 1.71 4.45
CA GLN A 106 -3.64 3.01 5.13
C GLN A 106 -3.60 4.14 4.11
N ARG A 107 -4.50 5.11 4.26
CA ARG A 107 -4.75 6.18 3.29
C ARG A 107 -4.84 7.53 3.99
N LYS A 108 -4.28 8.54 3.33
CA LYS A 108 -4.33 9.93 3.81
C LYS A 108 -5.02 10.80 2.76
N VAL A 109 -6.00 11.58 3.18
CA VAL A 109 -6.81 12.39 2.27
C VAL A 109 -6.88 13.82 2.78
N GLY A 110 -6.49 14.77 1.93
CA GLY A 110 -6.58 16.18 2.26
C GLY A 110 -8.03 16.64 2.23
N VAL A 111 -8.43 17.55 3.13
CA VAL A 111 -9.74 18.22 3.07
C VAL A 111 -9.55 19.72 3.17
N LEU A 112 -9.89 20.44 2.10
CA LEU A 112 -9.88 21.90 2.03
C LEU A 112 -11.31 22.42 2.13
N TYR A 113 -11.48 23.47 2.94
CA TYR A 113 -12.74 24.17 3.12
C TYR A 113 -12.76 25.46 2.30
N CYS A 114 -13.70 25.59 1.36
CA CYS A 114 -13.93 26.75 0.51
C CYS A 114 -15.25 27.43 0.91
N ARG A 115 -15.13 28.57 1.59
CA ARG A 115 -16.27 29.38 2.04
C ARG A 115 -16.91 30.16 0.89
N ALA A 116 -18.08 30.74 1.16
CA ALA A 116 -18.69 31.72 0.27
C ALA A 116 -17.70 32.84 -0.12
N GLY A 117 -17.66 33.19 -1.41
CA GLY A 117 -16.78 34.22 -1.96
C GLY A 117 -15.32 33.83 -2.20
N GLN A 118 -14.85 32.70 -1.63
CA GLN A 118 -13.48 32.21 -1.82
C GLN A 118 -13.31 31.47 -3.14
N ALA A 119 -12.09 31.49 -3.68
CA ALA A 119 -11.70 30.71 -4.86
C ALA A 119 -10.26 30.18 -4.80
N SER A 120 -9.38 30.84 -4.04
CA SER A 120 -7.94 30.56 -4.09
C SER A 120 -7.53 29.50 -3.07
N GLU A 121 -6.41 28.82 -3.38
CA GLU A 121 -5.71 27.94 -2.45
C GLU A 121 -5.42 28.63 -1.12
N GLU A 122 -4.90 29.86 -1.20
CA GLU A 122 -4.50 30.66 -0.05
C GLU A 122 -5.68 30.96 0.87
N ASP A 123 -6.82 31.38 0.31
CA ASP A 123 -8.05 31.64 1.08
C ASP A 123 -8.46 30.41 1.91
N MET A 124 -8.46 29.25 1.27
CA MET A 124 -8.89 27.99 1.89
C MET A 124 -7.95 27.55 3.02
N TYR A 125 -6.64 27.70 2.83
CA TYR A 125 -5.67 27.39 3.88
C TYR A 125 -5.72 28.37 5.05
N ASN A 126 -6.13 29.62 4.85
CA ASN A 126 -6.22 30.63 5.90
C ASN A 126 -7.50 30.56 6.73
N ASN A 127 -8.45 29.68 6.38
CA ASN A 127 -9.67 29.47 7.16
C ASN A 127 -9.37 28.96 8.58
N ARG A 128 -9.71 29.76 9.59
CA ARG A 128 -9.45 29.43 11.01
C ARG A 128 -10.52 28.53 11.63
N GLU A 129 -11.75 28.66 11.16
CA GLU A 129 -12.91 28.01 11.76
C GLU A 129 -13.69 27.21 10.70
N ALA A 130 -14.40 26.18 11.12
CA ALA A 130 -15.32 25.44 10.26
C ALA A 130 -16.72 26.06 10.35
N GLY A 131 -17.38 26.27 9.22
CA GLY A 131 -18.79 26.67 9.19
C GLY A 131 -19.73 25.48 9.39
N PRO A 132 -21.02 25.71 9.69
CA PRO A 132 -22.00 24.65 9.97
C PRO A 132 -22.14 23.63 8.83
N ALA A 133 -22.17 24.11 7.58
CA ALA A 133 -22.29 23.25 6.40
C ALA A 133 -21.09 22.30 6.27
N PHE A 134 -19.89 22.80 6.55
CA PHE A 134 -18.67 22.00 6.52
C PHE A 134 -18.63 20.99 7.67
N MET A 135 -19.04 21.39 8.88
CA MET A 135 -19.13 20.46 10.01
C MET A 135 -20.12 19.32 9.75
N GLN A 136 -21.32 19.62 9.19
CA GLN A 136 -22.29 18.60 8.79
C GLN A 136 -21.67 17.59 7.81
N PHE A 137 -20.91 18.07 6.83
CA PHE A 137 -20.19 17.21 5.87
C PHE A 137 -19.09 16.37 6.54
N LEU A 138 -18.31 16.93 7.47
CA LEU A 138 -17.29 16.18 8.19
C LEU A 138 -17.89 15.06 9.05
N THR A 139 -19.01 15.31 9.73
CA THR A 139 -19.75 14.29 10.48
C THR A 139 -20.24 13.15 9.60
N LEU A 140 -20.60 13.44 8.34
CA LEU A 140 -20.95 12.39 7.38
C LEU A 140 -19.72 11.58 6.95
N LEU A 141 -18.55 12.19 6.88
CA LEU A 141 -17.35 11.58 6.29
C LEU A 141 -16.63 10.63 7.25
N GLY A 142 -16.59 10.95 8.55
CA GLY A 142 -15.91 10.13 9.56
C GLY A 142 -16.07 10.65 10.98
N ASP A 143 -15.25 10.12 11.88
CA ASP A 143 -15.28 10.42 13.31
C ASP A 143 -14.18 11.42 13.69
N VAL A 144 -14.52 12.38 14.54
CA VAL A 144 -13.53 13.29 15.12
C VAL A 144 -12.76 12.56 16.21
N VAL A 145 -11.45 12.42 16.01
CA VAL A 145 -10.55 11.69 16.93
C VAL A 145 -9.53 12.61 17.57
N ARG A 146 -9.25 12.41 18.86
CA ARG A 146 -8.17 13.07 19.58
C ARG A 146 -6.83 12.53 19.09
N LEU A 147 -5.91 13.39 18.67
CA LEU A 147 -4.61 12.95 18.14
C LEU A 147 -3.65 12.48 19.24
N LYS A 148 -3.62 13.16 20.38
CA LYS A 148 -2.75 12.77 21.49
C LYS A 148 -3.12 11.39 22.03
N GLY A 149 -2.20 10.44 21.94
CA GLY A 149 -2.45 9.05 22.32
C GLY A 149 -3.23 8.24 21.29
N PHE A 150 -3.45 8.75 20.07
CA PHE A 150 -4.10 7.98 19.00
C PHE A 150 -3.19 6.84 18.54
N GLU A 151 -3.70 5.61 18.56
CA GLU A 151 -2.93 4.39 18.29
C GLU A 151 -3.08 3.87 16.85
N SER A 152 -4.16 4.25 16.16
CA SER A 152 -4.42 3.85 14.77
C SER A 152 -3.61 4.66 13.76
N TYR A 153 -3.84 4.44 12.46
CA TYR A 153 -3.09 5.13 11.42
C TYR A 153 -3.19 6.66 11.52
N ARG A 154 -2.06 7.31 11.82
CA ARG A 154 -1.98 8.76 12.08
C ARG A 154 -1.59 9.64 10.90
N ALA A 155 -1.31 9.07 9.71
CA ALA A 155 -0.88 9.81 8.51
C ALA A 155 0.17 10.92 8.74
N GLN A 156 1.17 10.68 9.61
CA GLN A 156 2.22 11.64 9.96
C GLN A 156 1.76 12.85 10.81
N LEU A 157 0.52 12.86 11.30
CA LEU A 157 0.09 13.77 12.36
C LEU A 157 0.79 13.42 13.69
N ASP A 158 0.99 14.44 14.52
CA ASP A 158 1.61 14.33 15.83
C ASP A 158 0.61 13.80 16.86
N THR A 159 0.97 12.67 17.47
CA THR A 159 0.17 12.01 18.51
C THR A 159 0.75 12.18 19.91
N LYS A 160 1.76 13.04 20.09
CA LYS A 160 2.48 13.24 21.36
C LYS A 160 2.29 14.63 21.93
N THR A 161 2.45 15.68 21.11
CA THR A 161 2.58 17.07 21.59
C THR A 161 1.56 18.05 21.01
N ASP A 162 0.53 17.57 20.29
CA ASP A 162 -0.50 18.38 19.62
C ASP A 162 0.05 19.39 18.57
N SER A 163 1.28 19.18 18.08
CA SER A 163 1.94 20.13 17.16
C SER A 163 1.29 20.21 15.77
N THR A 164 0.48 19.22 15.41
CA THR A 164 -0.33 19.18 14.18
C THR A 164 -1.82 19.33 14.47
N GLY A 165 -2.19 19.94 15.60
CA GLY A 165 -3.57 20.12 16.02
C GLY A 165 -3.97 19.13 17.10
N THR A 166 -5.14 19.37 17.68
CA THR A 166 -5.65 18.59 18.81
C THR A 166 -6.47 17.38 18.37
N HIS A 167 -7.17 17.50 17.24
CA HIS A 167 -8.07 16.50 16.70
C HIS A 167 -7.89 16.41 15.19
N SER A 168 -8.35 15.30 14.61
CA SER A 168 -8.56 15.19 13.18
C SER A 168 -9.81 14.37 12.89
N LEU A 169 -10.10 14.14 11.61
CA LEU A 169 -11.14 13.21 11.17
C LEU A 169 -10.49 11.87 10.76
N TYR A 170 -11.08 10.76 11.20
CA TYR A 170 -10.62 9.42 10.87
C TYR A 170 -11.83 8.53 10.55
N THR A 171 -11.63 7.54 9.69
CA THR A 171 -12.63 6.49 9.48
C THR A 171 -12.00 5.20 8.99
N THR A 172 -12.73 4.10 9.15
CA THR A 172 -12.48 2.86 8.41
C THR A 172 -13.49 2.69 7.26
N TYR A 173 -13.04 2.13 6.14
CA TYR A 173 -13.88 1.79 4.99
C TYR A 173 -13.27 0.65 4.18
N GLN A 174 -13.97 -0.49 4.06
CA GLN A 174 -13.49 -1.68 3.33
C GLN A 174 -12.05 -2.06 3.74
N ASP A 175 -11.83 -2.24 5.03
CA ASP A 175 -10.53 -2.53 5.66
C ASP A 175 -9.45 -1.45 5.50
N HIS A 176 -9.78 -0.32 4.87
CA HIS A 176 -8.87 0.82 4.78
C HIS A 176 -9.02 1.72 6.01
N GLU A 177 -7.90 2.06 6.63
CA GLU A 177 -7.81 3.15 7.59
C GLU A 177 -7.58 4.45 6.84
N ILE A 178 -8.47 5.43 7.01
CA ILE A 178 -8.39 6.71 6.31
C ILE A 178 -8.27 7.82 7.36
N MET A 179 -7.11 8.47 7.38
CA MET A 179 -6.88 9.67 8.16
C MET A 179 -7.00 10.89 7.27
N PHE A 180 -7.81 11.85 7.66
CA PHE A 180 -7.98 13.09 6.90
C PHE A 180 -7.06 14.19 7.42
N HIS A 181 -6.50 14.98 6.52
CA HIS A 181 -5.84 16.23 6.86
C HIS A 181 -6.83 17.38 6.64
N VAL A 182 -7.60 17.71 7.67
CA VAL A 182 -8.65 18.74 7.59
C VAL A 182 -8.06 20.13 7.81
N SER A 183 -8.21 21.04 6.85
CA SER A 183 -7.54 22.35 6.86
C SER A 183 -7.83 23.17 8.12
N THR A 184 -9.06 23.12 8.64
CA THR A 184 -9.48 23.85 9.84
C THR A 184 -9.09 23.16 11.16
N MET A 185 -8.69 21.88 11.13
CA MET A 185 -8.22 21.15 12.32
C MET A 185 -6.70 21.19 12.47
N LEU A 186 -5.98 21.51 11.40
CA LEU A 186 -4.53 21.77 11.46
C LEU A 186 -4.26 23.18 12.06
N PRO A 187 -3.14 23.38 12.78
CA PRO A 187 -2.83 24.66 13.40
C PRO A 187 -2.74 25.80 12.39
N TYR A 188 -3.35 26.93 12.74
CA TYR A 188 -3.20 28.17 11.99
C TYR A 188 -1.91 28.86 12.42
N THR A 189 -1.10 29.31 11.46
CA THR A 189 0.12 30.09 11.74
C THR A 189 -0.14 31.57 11.45
N PRO A 190 -0.24 32.45 12.47
CA PRO A 190 -0.35 33.88 12.24
C PRO A 190 0.82 34.42 11.41
N ASN A 191 0.55 35.44 10.59
CA ASN A 191 1.56 36.11 9.75
C ASN A 191 2.27 35.23 8.71
N ASN A 192 1.75 34.03 8.44
CA ASN A 192 2.21 33.16 7.36
C ASN A 192 1.06 32.91 6.37
N GLN A 193 0.87 33.80 5.40
CA GLN A 193 -0.22 33.70 4.42
C GLN A 193 -0.19 32.36 3.66
N GLN A 194 0.99 31.79 3.41
CA GLN A 194 1.11 30.50 2.73
C GLN A 194 0.70 29.30 3.58
N GLN A 195 0.55 29.47 4.90
CA GLN A 195 0.17 28.43 5.86
C GLN A 195 0.95 27.12 5.65
N LEU A 196 2.28 27.25 5.54
CA LEU A 196 3.18 26.14 5.15
C LEU A 196 3.00 24.87 5.99
N LEU A 197 2.66 24.99 7.27
CA LEU A 197 2.41 23.83 8.13
C LEU A 197 1.18 23.04 7.71
N ARG A 198 0.10 23.73 7.29
CA ARG A 198 -1.09 23.07 6.74
C ARG A 198 -0.81 22.48 5.36
N LYS A 199 -0.15 23.26 4.51
CA LYS A 199 0.22 22.86 3.16
C LYS A 199 1.21 21.69 3.14
N ARG A 200 2.08 21.55 4.16
CA ARG A 200 2.98 20.40 4.33
C ARG A 200 2.23 19.08 4.47
N HIS A 201 1.04 19.07 5.06
CA HIS A 201 0.23 17.85 5.17
C HIS A 201 -0.65 17.70 3.93
N ILE A 202 -1.58 18.63 3.72
CA ILE A 202 -2.61 18.55 2.65
C ILE A 202 -1.97 18.60 1.26
N GLY A 203 -0.98 19.48 1.07
CA GLY A 203 -0.26 19.61 -0.19
C GLY A 203 0.58 18.37 -0.54
N ASN A 204 0.81 17.46 0.40
CA ASN A 204 1.51 16.18 0.17
C ASN A 204 0.55 14.98 0.10
N ASP A 205 -0.76 15.22 0.06
CA ASP A 205 -1.75 14.18 -0.18
C ASP A 205 -2.00 14.04 -1.67
N ILE A 206 -2.21 12.80 -2.12
CA ILE A 206 -2.46 12.50 -3.54
C ILE A 206 -3.86 12.95 -3.93
N VAL A 207 -4.82 12.70 -3.04
CA VAL A 207 -6.24 13.04 -3.18
C VAL A 207 -6.58 14.14 -2.19
N THR A 208 -7.26 15.18 -2.67
CA THR A 208 -7.79 16.26 -1.83
C THR A 208 -9.28 16.46 -2.11
N ILE A 209 -10.09 16.39 -1.07
CA ILE A 209 -11.49 16.81 -1.11
C ILE A 209 -11.54 18.33 -0.94
N VAL A 210 -12.20 19.03 -1.84
CA VAL A 210 -12.46 20.47 -1.74
C VAL A 210 -13.94 20.65 -1.46
N PHE A 211 -14.29 20.95 -0.22
CA PHE A 211 -15.67 21.25 0.16
C PHE A 211 -16.02 22.70 -0.18
N GLN A 212 -17.10 22.90 -0.90
CA GLN A 212 -17.59 24.20 -1.37
C GLN A 212 -18.94 24.52 -0.74
N GLU A 213 -19.00 25.64 0.00
CA GLU A 213 -20.27 26.20 0.47
C GLU A 213 -21.08 26.87 -0.65
N PRO A 214 -22.40 27.02 -0.46
CA PRO A 214 -23.20 27.91 -1.27
C PRO A 214 -22.56 29.30 -1.37
N GLY A 215 -22.44 29.83 -2.60
CA GLY A 215 -21.82 31.14 -2.85
C GLY A 215 -20.28 31.11 -2.98
N SER A 216 -19.63 29.96 -2.89
CA SER A 216 -18.20 29.82 -3.25
C SER A 216 -17.99 30.04 -4.75
N LYS A 217 -16.81 30.53 -5.14
CA LYS A 217 -16.45 30.72 -6.55
C LYS A 217 -16.01 29.38 -7.16
N PRO A 218 -15.99 29.25 -8.50
CA PRO A 218 -15.50 28.03 -9.14
C PRO A 218 -14.06 27.70 -8.71
N PHE A 219 -13.83 26.47 -8.27
CA PHE A 219 -12.50 25.97 -7.95
C PHE A 219 -11.73 25.68 -9.23
N SER A 220 -10.49 26.18 -9.33
CA SER A 220 -9.57 25.81 -10.40
C SER A 220 -8.37 25.04 -9.85
N PRO A 221 -8.11 23.81 -10.30
CA PRO A 221 -6.93 23.05 -9.88
C PRO A 221 -5.62 23.72 -10.31
N THR A 222 -5.64 24.56 -11.35
CA THR A 222 -4.44 25.24 -11.87
C THR A 222 -3.82 26.23 -10.88
N THR A 223 -4.60 26.69 -9.90
CA THR A 223 -4.10 27.59 -8.86
C THR A 223 -3.41 26.85 -7.71
N ILE A 224 -3.52 25.53 -7.66
CA ILE A 224 -2.90 24.70 -6.62
C ILE A 224 -1.47 24.39 -7.02
N ARG A 225 -0.50 24.79 -6.18
CA ARG A 225 0.92 24.51 -6.40
C ARG A 225 1.37 23.34 -5.55
N SER A 226 1.25 22.13 -6.08
CA SER A 226 1.73 20.89 -5.45
C SER A 226 2.25 19.88 -6.48
N HIS A 227 3.32 19.16 -6.12
CA HIS A 227 3.85 18.02 -6.86
C HIS A 227 3.20 16.67 -6.50
N PHE A 228 2.36 16.64 -5.46
CA PHE A 228 1.74 15.41 -4.94
C PHE A 228 0.24 15.36 -5.20
N GLN A 229 -0.47 16.49 -5.13
CA GLN A 229 -1.91 16.52 -5.36
C GLN A 229 -2.24 16.26 -6.83
N HIS A 230 -2.72 15.06 -7.13
CA HIS A 230 -3.07 14.63 -8.48
C HIS A 230 -4.57 14.55 -8.71
N VAL A 231 -5.36 14.43 -7.64
CA VAL A 231 -6.81 14.27 -7.70
C VAL A 231 -7.49 15.24 -6.74
N PHE A 232 -8.45 16.00 -7.26
CA PHE A 232 -9.35 16.84 -6.47
C PHE A 232 -10.79 16.36 -6.61
N LEU A 233 -11.42 16.05 -5.49
CA LEU A 233 -12.85 15.76 -5.40
C LEU A 233 -13.55 17.02 -4.88
N VAL A 234 -14.14 17.79 -5.79
CA VAL A 234 -14.83 19.04 -5.45
C VAL A 234 -16.26 18.71 -5.06
N VAL A 235 -16.60 18.91 -3.79
CA VAL A 235 -17.91 18.60 -3.21
C VAL A 235 -18.63 19.91 -2.91
N ARG A 236 -19.67 20.23 -3.66
CA ARG A 236 -20.52 21.41 -3.42
C ARG A 236 -21.76 21.03 -2.65
N ALA A 237 -22.04 21.74 -1.57
CA ALA A 237 -23.26 21.57 -0.79
C ALA A 237 -24.43 22.36 -1.38
N ASP A 238 -25.58 21.71 -1.48
CA ASP A 238 -26.87 22.29 -1.84
C ASP A 238 -27.82 22.16 -0.63
N ALA A 239 -28.44 23.28 -0.23
CA ALA A 239 -29.29 23.38 0.96
C ALA A 239 -28.68 22.76 2.25
N PRO A 240 -27.42 23.11 2.61
CA PRO A 240 -26.78 22.56 3.81
C PRO A 240 -27.53 22.93 5.09
N CYS A 241 -27.38 22.10 6.12
CA CYS A 241 -28.03 22.26 7.42
C CYS A 241 -29.57 22.22 7.35
N THR A 242 -30.13 21.49 6.38
CA THR A 242 -31.58 21.28 6.24
C THR A 242 -31.88 19.78 6.03
N PRO A 243 -33.14 19.33 6.17
CA PRO A 243 -33.52 17.96 5.82
C PRO A 243 -33.30 17.60 4.33
N HIS A 244 -33.11 18.59 3.47
CA HIS A 244 -32.90 18.42 2.03
C HIS A 244 -31.43 18.62 1.62
N THR A 245 -30.49 18.54 2.57
CA THR A 245 -29.06 18.66 2.24
C THR A 245 -28.66 17.61 1.21
N SER A 246 -28.07 18.08 0.13
CA SER A 246 -27.51 17.25 -0.93
C SER A 246 -26.16 17.80 -1.40
N TYR A 247 -25.42 16.99 -2.14
CA TYR A 247 -24.10 17.31 -2.63
C TYR A 247 -23.99 17.08 -4.14
N ARG A 248 -23.18 17.90 -4.80
CA ARG A 248 -22.70 17.64 -6.16
C ARG A 248 -21.19 17.46 -6.14
N VAL A 249 -20.70 16.50 -6.90
CA VAL A 249 -19.29 16.16 -6.99
C VAL A 249 -18.76 16.40 -8.39
N ALA A 250 -17.66 17.13 -8.48
CA ALA A 250 -16.83 17.21 -9.67
C ALA A 250 -15.45 16.62 -9.37
N VAL A 251 -14.81 16.06 -10.40
CA VAL A 251 -13.45 15.49 -10.28
C VAL A 251 -12.53 16.27 -11.19
N SER A 252 -11.45 16.78 -10.62
CA SER A 252 -10.29 17.24 -11.37
C SER A 252 -9.12 16.29 -11.14
N ARG A 253 -8.38 15.96 -12.19
CA ARG A 253 -7.20 15.11 -12.12
C ARG A 253 -6.11 15.61 -13.05
N THR A 254 -4.85 15.27 -12.77
CA THR A 254 -3.76 15.50 -13.73
C THR A 254 -4.00 14.71 -15.02
N GLN A 255 -3.43 15.19 -16.13
CA GLN A 255 -3.63 14.58 -17.44
C GLN A 255 -3.16 13.12 -17.51
N ASP A 256 -2.12 12.77 -16.76
CA ASP A 256 -1.51 11.44 -16.70
C ASP A 256 -2.16 10.49 -15.69
N THR A 257 -3.10 10.97 -14.88
CA THR A 257 -3.92 10.12 -14.01
C THR A 257 -5.09 9.58 -14.84
N PRO A 258 -5.31 8.26 -14.97
CA PRO A 258 -6.42 7.71 -15.74
C PRO A 258 -7.79 8.03 -15.11
N ALA A 259 -8.88 7.83 -15.86
CA ALA A 259 -10.22 7.90 -15.28
C ALA A 259 -10.42 6.76 -14.26
N PHE A 260 -11.19 7.02 -13.21
CA PHE A 260 -11.41 6.06 -12.12
C PHE A 260 -12.86 6.11 -11.60
N GLY A 261 -13.33 4.97 -11.12
CA GLY A 261 -14.68 4.80 -10.60
C GLY A 261 -14.83 5.23 -9.13
N PRO A 262 -16.05 5.17 -8.58
CA PRO A 262 -17.33 4.97 -9.28
C PRO A 262 -17.66 6.13 -10.24
N ALA A 263 -18.41 5.88 -11.31
CA ALA A 263 -18.77 6.92 -12.29
C ALA A 263 -19.66 8.00 -11.65
N LEU A 264 -19.50 9.25 -12.09
CA LEU A 264 -20.39 10.34 -11.66
C LEU A 264 -21.67 10.33 -12.50
N PRO A 265 -22.84 10.62 -11.91
CA PRO A 265 -24.04 10.91 -12.68
C PRO A 265 -23.84 12.20 -13.51
N PRO A 266 -24.65 12.42 -14.56
CA PRO A 266 -24.66 13.67 -15.31
C PRO A 266 -24.80 14.88 -14.36
N GLY A 267 -23.95 15.90 -14.52
CA GLY A 267 -23.95 17.07 -13.63
C GLY A 267 -23.38 16.81 -12.23
N GLY A 268 -22.89 15.60 -11.93
CA GLY A 268 -22.20 15.29 -10.68
C GLY A 268 -23.10 15.11 -9.46
N GLY A 269 -24.42 15.02 -9.63
CA GLY A 269 -25.38 14.80 -8.55
C GLY A 269 -26.82 15.09 -8.98
N PRO A 270 -27.75 15.32 -8.05
CA PRO A 270 -27.53 15.43 -6.60
C PRO A 270 -27.28 14.08 -5.93
N PHE A 271 -26.49 14.10 -4.86
CA PHE A 271 -26.34 13.01 -3.90
C PHE A 271 -26.97 13.42 -2.58
N GLU A 272 -27.85 12.61 -2.00
CA GLU A 272 -28.39 12.87 -0.66
C GLU A 272 -27.29 12.75 0.41
N ALA A 273 -27.40 13.53 1.49
CA ALA A 273 -26.45 13.50 2.61
C ALA A 273 -26.62 12.25 3.49
N ASN A 274 -26.29 11.08 2.96
CA ASN A 274 -26.48 9.79 3.62
C ASN A 274 -25.26 8.86 3.46
N SER A 275 -25.37 7.64 3.99
CA SER A 275 -24.31 6.63 3.96
C SER A 275 -23.88 6.23 2.54
N ASP A 276 -24.76 6.33 1.56
CA ASP A 276 -24.46 5.95 0.18
C ASP A 276 -23.56 6.99 -0.47
N PHE A 277 -23.82 8.29 -0.23
CA PHE A 277 -22.91 9.35 -0.65
C PHE A 277 -21.55 9.23 0.04
N ARG A 278 -21.53 8.93 1.33
CA ARG A 278 -20.28 8.66 2.07
C ARG A 278 -19.49 7.52 1.41
N ALA A 279 -20.12 6.38 1.17
CA ALA A 279 -19.49 5.22 0.53
C ALA A 279 -18.97 5.55 -0.88
N PHE A 280 -19.78 6.27 -1.68
CA PHE A 280 -19.38 6.77 -3.00
C PHE A 280 -18.11 7.62 -2.92
N LEU A 281 -18.09 8.62 -2.03
CA LEU A 281 -16.99 9.58 -1.93
C LEU A 281 -15.70 8.91 -1.45
N LEU A 282 -15.78 8.03 -0.46
CA LEU A 282 -14.63 7.26 0.04
C LEU A 282 -14.09 6.33 -1.05
N ALA A 283 -14.95 5.56 -1.73
CA ALA A 283 -14.52 4.71 -2.84
C ALA A 283 -13.88 5.53 -3.97
N LYS A 284 -14.46 6.70 -4.29
CA LYS A 284 -13.92 7.62 -5.30
C LYS A 284 -12.55 8.15 -4.92
N ALA A 285 -12.31 8.46 -3.64
CA ALA A 285 -11.00 8.87 -3.14
C ALA A 285 -9.97 7.74 -3.23
N LEU A 286 -10.30 6.54 -2.76
CA LEU A 286 -9.40 5.38 -2.82
C LEU A 286 -9.00 5.02 -4.25
N ASN A 287 -9.97 4.97 -5.17
CA ASN A 287 -9.72 4.69 -6.58
C ASN A 287 -8.94 5.83 -7.25
N GLY A 288 -9.16 7.08 -6.82
CA GLY A 288 -8.40 8.24 -7.29
C GLY A 288 -6.91 8.14 -6.92
N GLU A 289 -6.60 7.73 -5.69
CA GLU A 289 -5.23 7.48 -5.25
C GLU A 289 -4.58 6.34 -6.03
N GLN A 290 -5.30 5.22 -6.21
CA GLN A 290 -4.82 4.08 -7.00
C GLN A 290 -4.56 4.47 -8.46
N ALA A 291 -5.44 5.25 -9.07
CA ALA A 291 -5.26 5.77 -10.42
C ALA A 291 -4.03 6.67 -10.51
N ALA A 292 -3.86 7.59 -9.56
CA ALA A 292 -2.69 8.47 -9.50
C ALA A 292 -1.38 7.69 -9.32
N GLY A 293 -1.39 6.50 -8.70
CA GLY A 293 -0.23 5.60 -8.64
C GLY A 293 0.33 5.20 -10.02
N HIS A 294 -0.47 5.31 -11.08
CA HIS A 294 -0.04 5.06 -12.46
C HIS A 294 0.58 6.31 -13.14
N ALA A 295 0.48 7.48 -12.51
CA ALA A 295 1.10 8.71 -13.01
C ALA A 295 2.63 8.55 -13.02
N ARG A 296 3.28 9.15 -14.03
CA ARG A 296 4.71 8.89 -14.31
C ARG A 296 5.60 9.25 -13.13
N GLN A 297 5.28 10.35 -12.45
CA GLN A 297 6.04 10.84 -11.31
C GLN A 297 6.03 9.84 -10.14
N PHE A 298 4.85 9.31 -9.78
CA PHE A 298 4.72 8.34 -8.70
C PHE A 298 5.34 6.99 -9.07
N HIS A 299 5.15 6.54 -10.30
CA HIS A 299 5.80 5.33 -10.80
C HIS A 299 7.33 5.45 -10.73
N ALA A 300 7.91 6.57 -11.15
CA ALA A 300 9.35 6.81 -11.08
C ALA A 300 9.89 6.85 -9.64
N MET A 301 9.18 7.52 -8.72
CA MET A 301 9.55 7.55 -7.31
C MET A 301 9.52 6.15 -6.68
N ALA A 302 8.43 5.40 -6.88
CA ALA A 302 8.29 4.05 -6.37
C ALA A 302 9.39 3.12 -6.94
N THR A 303 9.68 3.24 -8.24
CA THR A 303 10.74 2.46 -8.92
C THR A 303 12.10 2.75 -8.31
N ARG A 304 12.42 4.02 -8.04
CA ARG A 304 13.68 4.43 -7.41
C ARG A 304 13.81 3.88 -5.99
N THR A 305 12.77 4.00 -5.16
CA THR A 305 12.76 3.44 -3.80
C THR A 305 12.94 1.92 -3.83
N ARG A 306 12.23 1.23 -4.73
CA ARG A 306 12.36 -0.21 -4.93
C ARG A 306 13.77 -0.61 -5.35
N GLN A 307 14.35 0.10 -6.31
CA GLN A 307 15.73 -0.11 -6.75
C GLN A 307 16.71 0.07 -5.58
N GLN A 308 16.52 1.07 -4.73
CA GLN A 308 17.39 1.30 -3.58
C GLN A 308 17.37 0.14 -2.57
N TYR A 309 16.19 -0.40 -2.26
CA TYR A 309 16.06 -1.58 -1.39
C TYR A 309 16.70 -2.83 -2.00
N LEU A 310 16.49 -3.07 -3.30
CA LEU A 310 17.10 -4.20 -4.00
C LEU A 310 18.63 -4.06 -4.08
N GLN A 311 19.13 -2.84 -4.31
CA GLN A 311 20.56 -2.54 -4.33
C GLN A 311 21.20 -2.83 -2.97
N ASP A 312 20.56 -2.40 -1.89
CA ASP A 312 21.01 -2.66 -0.52
C ASP A 312 21.10 -4.17 -0.24
N LEU A 313 20.06 -4.93 -0.61
CA LEU A 313 20.09 -6.39 -0.49
C LEU A 313 21.23 -7.03 -1.30
N ALA A 314 21.40 -6.61 -2.57
CA ALA A 314 22.39 -7.18 -3.48
C ALA A 314 23.84 -6.85 -3.10
N THR A 315 24.07 -5.72 -2.42
CA THR A 315 25.42 -5.24 -2.09
C THR A 315 25.82 -5.55 -0.65
N ASN A 316 24.89 -5.41 0.30
CA ASN A 316 25.20 -5.45 1.73
C ASN A 316 24.72 -6.71 2.43
N GLU A 317 23.77 -7.45 1.84
CA GLU A 317 23.12 -8.60 2.50
C GLU A 317 23.34 -9.91 1.72
N VAL A 318 24.49 -10.05 1.06
CA VAL A 318 24.91 -11.26 0.34
C VAL A 318 26.07 -11.97 1.03
N THR A 319 26.16 -13.28 0.83
CA THR A 319 27.33 -14.10 1.17
C THR A 319 28.22 -14.32 -0.06
N THR A 320 29.38 -14.94 0.12
CA THR A 320 30.25 -15.35 -0.99
C THR A 320 29.74 -16.60 -1.75
N THR A 321 28.64 -17.21 -1.29
CA THR A 321 28.08 -18.44 -1.86
C THR A 321 27.34 -18.13 -3.16
N SER A 322 27.82 -18.65 -4.28
CA SER A 322 27.12 -18.59 -5.58
C SER A 322 26.01 -19.63 -5.66
N LEU A 323 25.15 -19.50 -6.68
CA LEU A 323 24.16 -20.54 -6.98
C LEU A 323 24.81 -21.92 -7.25
N ASP A 324 26.01 -21.95 -7.83
CA ASP A 324 26.74 -23.19 -8.13
C ASP A 324 27.24 -23.89 -6.86
N SER A 325 27.68 -23.14 -5.84
CA SER A 325 28.08 -23.73 -4.56
C SER A 325 26.86 -24.08 -3.69
N ALA A 326 25.80 -23.29 -3.75
CA ALA A 326 24.51 -23.60 -3.12
C ALA A 326 23.87 -24.87 -3.69
N SER A 327 24.15 -25.21 -4.96
CA SER A 327 23.66 -26.44 -5.60
C SER A 327 24.12 -27.74 -4.93
N ARG A 328 25.17 -27.71 -4.10
CA ARG A 328 25.64 -28.88 -3.32
C ARG A 328 24.72 -29.21 -2.14
N PHE A 329 23.90 -28.25 -1.72
CA PHE A 329 22.90 -28.38 -0.67
C PHE A 329 21.54 -28.11 -1.30
N GLY A 330 20.87 -29.16 -1.80
CA GLY A 330 19.51 -29.03 -2.34
C GLY A 330 18.58 -28.30 -1.38
N LEU A 331 17.54 -27.65 -1.91
CA LEU A 331 16.55 -26.94 -1.09
C LEU A 331 15.93 -27.92 -0.07
N PRO A 332 16.06 -27.70 1.24
CA PRO A 332 15.51 -28.62 2.23
C PRO A 332 13.99 -28.68 2.11
N SER A 333 13.45 -29.88 1.83
CA SER A 333 12.01 -30.16 1.96
C SER A 333 11.70 -30.30 3.45
N LEU A 334 10.68 -29.59 3.94
CA LEU A 334 10.26 -29.73 5.32
C LEU A 334 9.21 -30.85 5.38
N GLY A 335 9.68 -32.06 5.71
CA GLY A 335 8.78 -33.11 6.17
C GLY A 335 8.11 -32.65 7.46
N GLY A 336 6.78 -32.76 7.53
CA GLY A 336 6.04 -32.50 8.75
C GLY A 336 6.67 -33.27 9.90
N ARG A 337 6.86 -32.61 11.06
CA ARG A 337 7.26 -33.29 12.29
C ARG A 337 6.32 -34.48 12.48
N ARG A 338 6.81 -35.70 12.27
CA ARG A 338 6.11 -36.92 12.68
C ARG A 338 5.90 -36.80 14.19
N ARG A 339 4.67 -36.46 14.59
CA ARG A 339 4.21 -36.67 15.96
C ARG A 339 4.43 -38.17 16.23
N ALA A 340 5.22 -38.48 17.26
CA ALA A 340 5.32 -39.83 17.76
C ALA A 340 3.90 -40.37 18.03
N PRO A 341 3.61 -41.63 17.68
CA PRO A 341 2.27 -42.17 17.90
C PRO A 341 1.98 -42.19 19.42
N PRO A 342 0.73 -41.91 19.83
CA PRO A 342 0.36 -42.01 21.23
C PRO A 342 0.48 -43.48 21.65
N ARG A 343 1.16 -43.72 22.78
CA ARG A 343 1.12 -45.03 23.44
C ARG A 343 -0.31 -45.28 23.90
N GLY A 344 -0.99 -46.21 23.23
CA GLY A 344 -2.26 -46.78 23.67
C GLY A 344 -2.08 -47.72 24.87
N PRO A 345 -3.17 -48.05 25.57
CA PRO A 345 -3.16 -48.71 26.88
C PRO A 345 -2.80 -50.19 26.78
N GLY A 346 -2.34 -50.74 27.90
CA GLY A 346 -1.60 -51.98 28.00
C GLY A 346 -2.37 -53.27 27.68
N ALA A 347 -1.60 -54.33 27.55
CA ALA A 347 -2.02 -55.69 27.79
C ALA A 347 -0.86 -56.40 28.49
N GLU A 348 -1.11 -56.79 29.74
CA GLU A 348 -0.32 -57.74 30.51
C GLU A 348 -0.15 -59.05 29.73
N LEU A 349 1.00 -59.67 29.88
CA LEU A 349 1.12 -61.12 29.77
C LEU A 349 2.20 -61.58 30.76
N GLN A 350 1.72 -62.24 31.81
CA GLN A 350 2.49 -63.15 32.65
C GLN A 350 3.17 -64.22 31.78
N ALA A 351 4.38 -64.64 32.16
CA ALA A 351 4.64 -66.03 32.56
C ALA A 351 6.10 -66.25 33.02
N ALA A 352 6.19 -66.80 34.23
CA ALA A 352 7.14 -67.77 34.77
C ALA A 352 8.52 -68.00 34.11
N GLY A 353 9.55 -68.00 34.99
CA GLY A 353 10.91 -68.49 34.75
C GLY A 353 11.86 -67.93 35.78
#